data_AF-A0A2U1YS84-F1
#
_entry.id   AF-A0A2U1YS84-F1
#
_cell.length_a   1.000
_cell.length_b   1.000
_cell.length_c   1.000
_cell.angle_alpha   90.00
_cell.angle_beta   90.00
_cell.angle_gamma   90.00
#
_symmetry.space_group_name_H-M   'P 1'
#
loop_
_entity.id
_entity.type
_entity.pdbx_description
1 polymer ?
#
loop_
_entity_poly.entity_id
_entity_poly.type
_entity_poly.pdbx_seq_one_letter_code
_entity_poly.pdbx_strand_id
1 'polypeptide(L)'
;MMDERYLRAVRDALVRHQQWLLRDPAGKGRRANLSFYELGGLGLNRVNLSGAKLTGASLARARLVGTLLSKADLYGADLSKADLTGAQLQGADLRGARVDGARLQNANLQGADLRRGMVLDAGEFRAAGNSDGTTTFVGCSLSKAILTDCRMAQCDFSGSDLSGVDFSGSDLSGAILIGADLTGATMRKTTLDGVLMCGARLNDELRTALERHGVDVDGTGLTTTAARMSELIAEHQIWVDKLGKGGDRIQLQRIDLRGYNFANQLLCGAVMRFCGLRGADFSGAKLMMADLSYSDLRDADFTSADLSGCNLEGANLAGAKLWRAKFRKVDLSGDGSRLWPTSFAKARLNGADLRDASLAGVVLRGTDLTAIKTSFATLKGADLSAARGWQPFEAPA
;
A
#
# COMPACT_ATOMS: atom_id res chain seq x y z
N MET A 1 -19.07 19.84 -5.56
CA MET A 1 -20.28 19.13 -6.03
C MET A 1 -20.33 19.31 -7.54
N MET A 2 -20.38 18.25 -8.35
CA MET A 2 -20.39 18.40 -9.82
C MET A 2 -21.69 19.07 -10.25
N ASP A 3 -21.61 20.08 -11.12
CA ASP A 3 -22.78 20.75 -11.69
C ASP A 3 -23.57 19.79 -12.61
N GLU A 4 -24.89 19.96 -12.69
CA GLU A 4 -25.79 19.12 -13.47
C GLU A 4 -25.43 19.14 -14.97
N ARG A 5 -24.96 20.29 -15.47
CA ARG A 5 -24.47 20.44 -16.85
C ARG A 5 -23.28 19.53 -17.12
N TYR A 6 -22.39 19.40 -16.14
CA TYR A 6 -21.20 18.55 -16.24
C TYR A 6 -21.57 17.07 -16.28
N LEU A 7 -22.46 16.63 -15.37
CA LEU A 7 -22.97 15.26 -15.37
C LEU A 7 -23.72 14.91 -16.65
N ARG A 8 -24.44 15.87 -17.23
CA ARG A 8 -25.09 15.70 -18.55
C ARG A 8 -24.07 15.51 -19.66
N ALA A 9 -22.98 16.28 -19.66
CA ALA A 9 -21.89 16.12 -20.62
C ALA A 9 -21.23 14.73 -20.52
N VAL A 10 -20.97 14.25 -19.31
CA VAL A 10 -20.46 12.88 -19.06
C VAL A 10 -21.45 11.85 -19.61
N ARG A 11 -22.74 11.95 -19.26
CA ARG A 11 -23.78 11.03 -19.74
C ARG A 11 -23.85 11.01 -21.27
N ASP A 12 -23.82 12.16 -21.92
CA ASP A 12 -23.87 12.26 -23.38
C ASP A 12 -22.61 11.69 -24.06
N ALA A 13 -21.45 11.77 -23.40
CA ALA A 13 -20.24 11.12 -23.88
C ALA A 13 -20.37 9.59 -23.78
N LEU A 14 -20.90 9.07 -22.68
CA LEU A 14 -21.14 7.63 -22.49
C LEU A 14 -22.15 7.06 -23.49
N VAL A 15 -23.27 7.76 -23.72
CA VAL A 15 -24.29 7.34 -24.70
C VAL A 15 -23.70 7.27 -26.10
N ARG A 16 -22.95 8.30 -26.51
CA ARG A 16 -22.27 8.31 -27.82
C ARG A 16 -21.20 7.24 -27.94
N HIS A 17 -20.53 6.89 -26.85
CA HIS A 17 -19.57 5.79 -26.85
C HIS A 17 -20.25 4.43 -26.98
N GLN A 18 -21.40 4.23 -26.35
CA GLN A 18 -22.19 3.02 -26.53
C GLN A 18 -22.67 2.85 -27.98
N GLN A 19 -23.16 3.93 -28.60
CA GLN A 19 -23.52 3.94 -30.03
C GLN A 19 -22.32 3.60 -30.93
N TRP A 20 -21.14 4.09 -30.59
CA TRP A 20 -19.90 3.77 -31.29
C TRP A 20 -19.54 2.28 -31.18
N LEU A 21 -19.63 1.71 -29.98
CA LEU A 21 -19.37 0.29 -29.75
C LEU A 21 -20.33 -0.61 -30.53
N LEU A 22 -21.60 -0.21 -30.64
CA LEU A 22 -22.64 -0.94 -31.37
C LEU A 22 -22.58 -0.78 -32.89
N ARG A 23 -21.66 0.05 -33.41
CA ARG A 23 -21.59 0.43 -34.84
C ARG A 23 -22.94 0.93 -35.37
N ASP A 24 -23.61 1.76 -34.58
CA ASP A 24 -24.94 2.29 -34.91
C ASP A 24 -24.96 2.93 -36.31
N PRO A 25 -25.84 2.48 -37.23
CA PRO A 25 -25.92 2.96 -38.61
C PRO A 25 -26.19 4.45 -38.74
N ALA A 26 -26.70 5.13 -37.70
CA ALA A 26 -26.93 6.57 -37.71
C ALA A 26 -25.63 7.42 -37.70
N GLY A 27 -24.45 6.81 -37.52
CA GLY A 27 -23.14 7.50 -37.61
C GLY A 27 -22.86 8.52 -36.48
N LYS A 28 -23.72 8.58 -35.45
CA LYS A 28 -23.61 9.55 -34.34
C LYS A 28 -22.69 9.09 -33.20
N GLY A 29 -22.30 7.82 -33.21
CA GLY A 29 -21.42 7.25 -32.19
C GLY A 29 -20.00 7.79 -32.29
N ARG A 30 -19.39 8.11 -31.14
CA ARG A 30 -17.94 8.44 -31.05
C ARG A 30 -17.31 7.84 -29.81
N ARG A 31 -16.03 7.46 -29.92
CA ARG A 31 -15.18 7.07 -28.77
C ARG A 31 -15.31 8.13 -27.66
N ALA A 32 -15.59 7.71 -26.43
CA ALA A 32 -15.65 8.63 -25.30
C ALA A 32 -14.29 9.33 -25.16
N ASN A 33 -14.31 10.66 -25.12
CA ASN A 33 -13.19 11.47 -24.66
C ASN A 33 -13.60 12.12 -23.34
N LEU A 34 -13.00 11.61 -22.28
CA LEU A 34 -13.18 12.01 -20.89
C LEU A 34 -11.82 12.38 -20.29
N SER A 35 -10.84 12.76 -21.11
CA SER A 35 -9.54 13.20 -20.64
C SER A 35 -9.68 14.40 -19.70
N PHE A 36 -9.00 14.34 -18.54
CA PHE A 36 -9.04 15.35 -17.48
C PHE A 36 -10.42 15.59 -16.86
N TYR A 37 -11.38 14.68 -17.04
CA TYR A 37 -12.67 14.79 -16.37
C TYR A 37 -12.57 14.39 -14.90
N GLU A 38 -13.29 15.11 -14.04
CA GLU A 38 -13.61 14.71 -12.67
C GLU A 38 -14.76 13.69 -12.71
N LEU A 39 -14.44 12.43 -12.49
CA LEU A 39 -15.36 11.29 -12.45
C LEU A 39 -15.37 10.63 -11.05
N GLY A 40 -14.71 11.26 -10.08
CA GLY A 40 -14.55 10.74 -8.73
C GLY A 40 -15.87 10.48 -8.02
N GLY A 41 -15.97 9.33 -7.35
CA GLY A 41 -17.19 8.90 -6.64
C GLY A 41 -18.37 8.49 -7.53
N LEU A 42 -18.29 8.63 -8.86
CA LEU A 42 -19.39 8.27 -9.75
C LEU A 42 -19.61 6.75 -9.82
N GLY A 43 -20.87 6.37 -10.05
CA GLY A 43 -21.28 4.99 -10.31
C GLY A 43 -21.14 4.65 -11.79
N LEU A 44 -20.08 3.95 -12.16
CA LEU A 44 -19.74 3.53 -13.53
C LEU A 44 -19.66 2.00 -13.67
N ASN A 45 -20.26 1.27 -12.73
CA ASN A 45 -20.25 -0.20 -12.70
C ASN A 45 -20.78 -0.78 -14.01
N ARG A 46 -20.07 -1.77 -14.57
CA ARG A 46 -20.44 -2.50 -15.80
C ARG A 46 -20.64 -1.62 -17.04
N VAL A 47 -20.23 -0.35 -17.01
CA VAL A 47 -20.21 0.50 -18.19
C VAL A 47 -19.12 -0.03 -19.14
N ASN A 48 -19.41 -0.03 -20.45
CA ASN A 48 -18.40 -0.33 -21.44
C ASN A 48 -17.67 0.94 -21.86
N LEU A 49 -16.44 1.09 -21.38
CA LEU A 49 -15.46 2.13 -21.68
C LEU A 49 -14.27 1.55 -22.48
N SER A 50 -14.48 0.43 -23.17
CA SER A 50 -13.41 -0.23 -23.93
C SER A 50 -12.88 0.70 -25.00
N GLY A 51 -11.58 0.95 -24.94
CA GLY A 51 -10.95 1.96 -25.75
C GLY A 51 -11.58 3.34 -25.54
N ALA A 52 -11.90 3.79 -24.33
CA ALA A 52 -12.18 5.20 -24.06
C ALA A 52 -10.86 6.00 -23.96
N LYS A 53 -10.92 7.34 -24.08
CA LYS A 53 -9.82 8.23 -23.67
C LYS A 53 -10.14 8.81 -22.30
N LEU A 54 -9.34 8.47 -21.31
CA LEU A 54 -9.44 8.85 -19.89
C LEU A 54 -8.10 9.42 -19.39
N THR A 55 -7.23 9.86 -20.31
CA THR A 55 -5.94 10.47 -20.00
C THR A 55 -6.11 11.57 -18.95
N GLY A 56 -5.38 11.46 -17.83
CA GLY A 56 -5.42 12.46 -16.76
C GLY A 56 -6.75 12.58 -16.03
N ALA A 57 -7.74 11.71 -16.28
CA ALA A 57 -9.04 11.78 -15.62
C ALA A 57 -8.94 11.41 -14.13
N SER A 58 -9.75 12.07 -13.31
CA SER A 58 -9.89 11.78 -11.88
C SER A 58 -11.05 10.80 -11.68
N LEU A 59 -10.74 9.54 -11.46
CA LEU A 59 -11.66 8.44 -11.14
C LEU A 59 -11.58 8.07 -9.64
N ALA A 60 -11.01 8.93 -8.81
CA ALA A 60 -10.79 8.67 -7.39
C ALA A 60 -12.10 8.29 -6.69
N ARG A 61 -12.12 7.15 -5.98
CA ARG A 61 -13.30 6.60 -5.29
C ARG A 61 -14.49 6.25 -6.22
N ALA A 62 -14.33 6.27 -7.54
CA ALA A 62 -15.38 5.85 -8.46
C ALA A 62 -15.71 4.36 -8.27
N ARG A 63 -16.96 3.98 -8.55
CA ARG A 63 -17.40 2.59 -8.54
C ARG A 63 -17.37 2.05 -9.97
N LEU A 64 -16.39 1.21 -10.27
CA LEU A 64 -16.07 0.64 -11.58
C LEU A 64 -16.17 -0.90 -11.56
N VAL A 65 -17.05 -1.44 -10.72
CA VAL A 65 -17.20 -2.90 -10.54
C VAL A 65 -17.64 -3.53 -11.85
N GLY A 66 -16.85 -4.46 -12.38
CA GLY A 66 -17.11 -5.14 -13.65
C GLY A 66 -17.14 -4.25 -14.88
N THR A 67 -16.60 -3.02 -14.79
CA THR A 67 -16.51 -2.09 -15.94
C THR A 67 -15.56 -2.66 -17.00
N LEU A 68 -15.90 -2.47 -18.28
CA LEU A 68 -15.05 -2.86 -19.40
C LEU A 68 -14.18 -1.68 -19.80
N LEU A 69 -12.87 -1.81 -19.63
CA LEU A 69 -11.84 -0.80 -19.88
C LEU A 69 -10.74 -1.35 -20.82
N SER A 70 -11.00 -2.44 -21.53
CA SER A 70 -10.01 -3.07 -22.41
C SER A 70 -9.52 -2.05 -23.43
N LYS A 71 -8.20 -1.88 -23.55
CA LYS A 71 -7.53 -0.89 -24.41
C LYS A 71 -7.88 0.58 -24.14
N ALA A 72 -8.47 0.89 -22.98
CA ALA A 72 -8.70 2.27 -22.57
C ALA A 72 -7.35 2.98 -22.32
N ASP A 73 -7.33 4.27 -22.62
CA ASP A 73 -6.20 5.15 -22.33
C ASP A 73 -6.46 5.79 -20.96
N LEU A 74 -5.84 5.24 -19.91
CA LEU A 74 -5.89 5.70 -18.52
C LEU A 74 -4.56 6.36 -18.12
N TYR A 75 -3.79 6.82 -19.11
CA TYR A 75 -2.49 7.42 -18.88
C TYR A 75 -2.61 8.59 -17.90
N GLY A 76 -1.84 8.57 -16.81
CA GLY A 76 -1.86 9.63 -15.80
C GLY A 76 -3.20 9.80 -15.06
N ALA A 77 -4.13 8.85 -15.15
CA ALA A 77 -5.41 8.93 -14.44
C ALA A 77 -5.24 8.71 -12.93
N ASP A 78 -6.15 9.28 -12.13
CA ASP A 78 -6.24 8.98 -10.69
C ASP A 78 -7.38 7.99 -10.43
N LEU A 79 -7.04 6.76 -10.08
CA LEU A 79 -7.96 5.68 -9.69
C LEU A 79 -7.90 5.43 -8.18
N SER A 80 -7.33 6.33 -7.39
CA SER A 80 -7.11 6.14 -5.95
C SER A 80 -8.41 5.78 -5.24
N LYS A 81 -8.37 4.67 -4.49
CA LYS A 81 -9.51 4.16 -3.71
C LYS A 81 -10.76 3.85 -4.55
N ALA A 82 -10.64 3.73 -5.87
CA ALA A 82 -11.73 3.28 -6.73
C ALA A 82 -12.04 1.78 -6.50
N ASP A 83 -13.26 1.37 -6.83
CA ASP A 83 -13.66 -0.04 -6.80
C ASP A 83 -13.70 -0.59 -8.23
N LEU A 84 -12.62 -1.26 -8.64
CA LEU A 84 -12.42 -1.94 -9.93
C LEU A 84 -12.59 -3.46 -9.80
N THR A 85 -13.31 -3.95 -8.77
CA THR A 85 -13.51 -5.39 -8.56
C THR A 85 -14.08 -6.04 -9.84
N GLY A 86 -13.38 -7.04 -10.38
CA GLY A 86 -13.76 -7.74 -11.61
C GLY A 86 -13.72 -6.91 -12.91
N ALA A 87 -13.14 -5.69 -12.89
CA ALA A 87 -13.02 -4.87 -14.08
C ALA A 87 -12.10 -5.51 -15.14
N GLN A 88 -12.34 -5.20 -16.41
CA GLN A 88 -11.61 -5.76 -17.55
C GLN A 88 -10.73 -4.68 -18.19
N LEU A 89 -9.43 -4.68 -17.89
CA LEU A 89 -8.44 -3.67 -18.32
C LEU A 89 -7.41 -4.23 -19.31
N GLN A 90 -7.74 -5.27 -20.08
CA GLN A 90 -6.77 -5.91 -20.97
C GLN A 90 -6.19 -4.93 -21.98
N GLY A 91 -4.87 -4.84 -22.04
CA GLY A 91 -4.16 -3.92 -22.93
C GLY A 91 -4.44 -2.43 -22.66
N ALA A 92 -4.96 -2.07 -21.49
CA ALA A 92 -5.12 -0.67 -21.11
C ALA A 92 -3.76 0.01 -20.91
N ASP A 93 -3.71 1.32 -21.16
CA ASP A 93 -2.54 2.15 -20.87
C ASP A 93 -2.73 2.82 -19.51
N LEU A 94 -1.99 2.39 -18.50
CA LEU A 94 -2.01 2.87 -17.12
C LEU A 94 -0.72 3.62 -16.77
N ARG A 95 0.10 4.00 -17.77
CA ARG A 95 1.38 4.66 -17.49
C ARG A 95 1.17 5.96 -16.71
N GLY A 96 1.88 6.12 -15.60
CA GLY A 96 1.78 7.27 -14.70
C GLY A 96 0.46 7.38 -13.90
N ALA A 97 -0.39 6.36 -13.93
CA ALA A 97 -1.63 6.36 -13.17
C ALA A 97 -1.37 6.18 -11.66
N ARG A 98 -2.18 6.84 -10.83
CA ARG A 98 -2.24 6.59 -9.38
C ARG A 98 -3.41 5.66 -9.10
N VAL A 99 -3.15 4.46 -8.59
CA VAL A 99 -4.18 3.45 -8.30
C VAL A 99 -4.30 3.18 -6.79
N ASP A 100 -3.55 3.90 -5.97
CA ASP A 100 -3.37 3.67 -4.53
C ASP A 100 -4.66 3.39 -3.75
N GLY A 101 -4.63 2.32 -2.95
CA GLY A 101 -5.75 1.88 -2.12
C GLY A 101 -7.00 1.42 -2.89
N ALA A 102 -6.95 1.25 -4.21
CA ALA A 102 -8.06 0.74 -4.99
C ALA A 102 -8.30 -0.76 -4.75
N ARG A 103 -9.52 -1.20 -5.09
CA ARG A 103 -9.94 -2.60 -5.07
C ARG A 103 -9.94 -3.14 -6.48
N LEU A 104 -9.07 -4.09 -6.79
CA LEU A 104 -8.95 -4.76 -8.09
C LEU A 104 -9.09 -6.27 -7.97
N GLN A 105 -9.81 -6.78 -6.95
CA GLN A 105 -9.94 -8.23 -6.78
C GLN A 105 -10.56 -8.86 -8.03
N ASN A 106 -9.94 -9.92 -8.54
CA ASN A 106 -10.34 -10.60 -9.79
C ASN A 106 -10.39 -9.69 -11.04
N ALA A 107 -9.76 -8.51 -11.03
CA ALA A 107 -9.66 -7.69 -12.23
C ALA A 107 -8.69 -8.33 -13.24
N ASN A 108 -8.94 -8.12 -14.52
CA ASN A 108 -8.07 -8.63 -15.58
C ASN A 108 -7.33 -7.48 -16.26
N LEU A 109 -6.04 -7.34 -15.97
CA LEU A 109 -5.14 -6.34 -16.55
C LEU A 109 -4.24 -6.93 -17.65
N GLN A 110 -4.48 -8.15 -18.14
CA GLN A 110 -3.59 -8.84 -19.08
C GLN A 110 -3.07 -7.92 -20.20
N GLY A 111 -1.75 -7.87 -20.37
CA GLY A 111 -1.08 -7.09 -21.41
C GLY A 111 -1.15 -5.57 -21.23
N ALA A 112 -1.59 -5.06 -20.08
CA ALA A 112 -1.61 -3.63 -19.80
C ALA A 112 -0.20 -3.04 -19.71
N ASP A 113 -0.08 -1.74 -20.02
CA ASP A 113 1.16 -0.98 -19.88
C ASP A 113 1.09 -0.12 -18.62
N LEU A 114 1.88 -0.47 -17.62
CA LEU A 114 1.94 0.15 -16.30
C LEU A 114 3.31 0.80 -16.05
N ARG A 115 4.17 0.89 -17.07
CA ARG A 115 5.49 1.53 -16.96
C ARG A 115 5.34 2.99 -16.54
N ARG A 116 6.44 3.60 -16.09
CA ARG A 116 6.49 5.04 -15.85
C ARG A 116 5.98 5.81 -17.09
N GLY A 117 5.06 6.75 -16.88
CA GLY A 117 4.66 7.72 -17.88
C GLY A 117 5.70 8.85 -18.00
N MET A 118 5.78 9.47 -19.17
CA MET A 118 6.35 10.82 -19.25
C MET A 118 5.45 11.80 -18.49
N VAL A 119 6.05 12.79 -17.83
CA VAL A 119 5.27 13.87 -17.21
C VAL A 119 4.49 14.57 -18.32
N LEU A 120 3.15 14.51 -18.27
CA LEU A 120 2.31 15.31 -19.15
C LEU A 120 2.36 16.74 -18.64
N ASP A 121 3.23 17.55 -19.24
CA ASP A 121 3.13 19.00 -19.15
C ASP A 121 2.18 19.48 -20.26
N ALA A 122 0.87 19.41 -19.98
CA ALA A 122 -0.18 19.78 -20.92
C ALA A 122 -0.76 21.18 -20.60
N GLY A 123 0.12 22.16 -20.35
CA GLY A 123 -0.28 23.54 -20.09
C GLY A 123 -1.16 23.70 -18.85
N GLU A 124 -2.41 24.15 -19.02
CA GLU A 124 -3.37 24.34 -17.91
C GLU A 124 -3.91 23.02 -17.32
N PHE A 125 -3.80 21.89 -18.04
CA PHE A 125 -4.33 20.61 -17.60
C PHE A 125 -3.25 19.75 -16.97
N ARG A 126 -3.38 19.52 -15.65
CA ARG A 126 -2.55 18.57 -14.91
C ARG A 126 -3.25 17.22 -14.84
N ALA A 127 -2.53 16.16 -15.18
CA ALA A 127 -3.01 14.79 -14.98
C ALA A 127 -3.36 14.57 -13.50
N ALA A 128 -4.52 13.97 -13.23
CA ALA A 128 -4.97 13.75 -11.85
C ALA A 128 -4.06 12.78 -11.07
N GLY A 129 -3.38 11.86 -11.77
CA GLY A 129 -2.49 10.85 -11.21
C GLY A 129 -1.16 11.40 -10.67
N ASN A 130 -0.08 10.64 -10.85
CA ASN A 130 1.22 11.01 -10.31
C ASN A 130 1.96 12.00 -11.23
N SER A 131 2.29 13.17 -10.68
CA SER A 131 2.95 14.25 -11.42
C SER A 131 4.38 13.93 -11.84
N ASP A 132 5.03 12.98 -11.17
CA ASP A 132 6.36 12.51 -11.53
C ASP A 132 6.34 11.40 -12.60
N GLY A 133 5.14 10.96 -13.02
CA GLY A 133 4.94 9.91 -14.01
C GLY A 133 5.07 8.50 -13.44
N THR A 134 5.27 8.31 -12.13
CA THR A 134 5.28 6.97 -11.52
C THR A 134 3.90 6.32 -11.63
N THR A 135 3.88 5.01 -11.83
CA THR A 135 2.64 4.22 -11.73
C THR A 135 2.61 3.55 -10.37
N THR A 136 1.60 3.84 -9.57
CA THR A 136 1.53 3.37 -8.17
C THR A 136 0.25 2.58 -7.91
N PHE A 137 0.40 1.51 -7.14
CA PHE A 137 -0.64 0.63 -6.64
C PHE A 137 -0.55 0.49 -5.11
N VAL A 138 0.00 1.49 -4.40
CA VAL A 138 0.35 1.36 -2.98
C VAL A 138 -0.89 1.01 -2.14
N GLY A 139 -0.79 -0.06 -1.35
CA GLY A 139 -1.87 -0.52 -0.47
C GLY A 139 -3.15 -0.98 -1.19
N CYS A 140 -3.07 -1.32 -2.48
CA CYS A 140 -4.20 -1.86 -3.23
C CYS A 140 -4.56 -3.28 -2.78
N SER A 141 -5.75 -3.75 -3.15
CA SER A 141 -6.07 -5.18 -3.08
C SER A 141 -6.37 -5.71 -4.47
N LEU A 142 -5.43 -6.46 -5.01
CA LEU A 142 -5.43 -7.12 -6.32
C LEU A 142 -5.49 -8.64 -6.18
N SER A 143 -6.03 -9.16 -5.07
CA SER A 143 -6.09 -10.61 -4.88
C SER A 143 -6.80 -11.29 -6.05
N LYS A 144 -6.15 -12.33 -6.59
CA LYS A 144 -6.58 -13.09 -7.77
C LYS A 144 -6.74 -12.27 -9.05
N ALA A 145 -6.15 -11.07 -9.13
CA ALA A 145 -6.11 -10.33 -10.38
C ALA A 145 -5.19 -11.04 -11.41
N ILE A 146 -5.44 -10.79 -12.68
CA ILE A 146 -4.63 -11.30 -13.79
C ILE A 146 -3.77 -10.15 -14.30
N LEU A 147 -2.45 -10.26 -14.16
CA LEU A 147 -1.46 -9.32 -14.66
C LEU A 147 -0.47 -10.00 -15.62
N THR A 148 -0.93 -11.02 -16.36
CA THR A 148 -0.11 -11.74 -17.32
C THR A 148 0.31 -10.82 -18.47
N ASP A 149 1.52 -11.00 -18.98
CA ASP A 149 2.08 -10.25 -20.12
C ASP A 149 2.10 -8.72 -19.95
N CYS A 150 1.93 -8.21 -18.73
CA CYS A 150 1.93 -6.80 -18.43
C CYS A 150 3.34 -6.20 -18.43
N ARG A 151 3.46 -4.93 -18.82
CA ARG A 151 4.71 -4.17 -18.69
C ARG A 151 4.62 -3.30 -17.45
N MET A 152 5.32 -3.65 -16.37
CA MET A 152 5.20 -2.96 -15.09
C MET A 152 6.56 -2.68 -14.43
N ALA A 153 7.60 -2.53 -15.25
CA ALA A 153 8.91 -2.13 -14.78
C ALA A 153 8.80 -0.82 -13.97
N GLN A 154 9.47 -0.81 -12.81
CA GLN A 154 9.52 0.31 -11.86
C GLN A 154 8.16 0.73 -11.26
N CYS A 155 7.14 -0.12 -11.38
CA CYS A 155 5.85 0.13 -10.75
C CYS A 155 5.91 -0.14 -9.23
N ASP A 156 5.15 0.64 -8.47
CA ASP A 156 5.14 0.56 -7.01
C ASP A 156 3.89 -0.16 -6.50
N PHE A 157 4.06 -1.38 -6.00
CA PHE A 157 3.02 -2.20 -5.38
C PHE A 157 3.17 -2.28 -3.85
N SER A 158 3.93 -1.37 -3.23
CA SER A 158 4.28 -1.50 -1.82
C SER A 158 3.02 -1.65 -0.93
N GLY A 159 3.03 -2.64 -0.04
CA GLY A 159 1.92 -2.91 0.87
C GLY A 159 0.64 -3.45 0.24
N SER A 160 0.65 -3.80 -1.05
CA SER A 160 -0.53 -4.31 -1.74
C SER A 160 -0.83 -5.77 -1.38
N ASP A 161 -2.10 -6.13 -1.34
CA ASP A 161 -2.54 -7.52 -1.38
C ASP A 161 -2.50 -8.02 -2.83
N LEU A 162 -1.48 -8.83 -3.15
CA LEU A 162 -1.25 -9.49 -4.44
C LEU A 162 -1.49 -11.01 -4.32
N SER A 163 -2.26 -11.45 -3.33
CA SER A 163 -2.42 -12.88 -3.06
C SER A 163 -3.15 -13.59 -4.20
N GLY A 164 -2.59 -14.71 -4.67
CA GLY A 164 -3.15 -15.48 -5.80
C GLY A 164 -3.11 -14.76 -7.15
N VAL A 165 -2.36 -13.66 -7.28
CA VAL A 165 -2.24 -12.92 -8.54
C VAL A 165 -1.44 -13.71 -9.60
N ASP A 166 -1.74 -13.52 -10.87
CA ASP A 166 -0.96 -14.12 -11.96
C ASP A 166 -0.09 -13.07 -12.68
N PHE A 167 1.23 -13.16 -12.49
CA PHE A 167 2.26 -12.34 -13.15
C PHE A 167 2.93 -13.06 -14.33
N SER A 168 2.37 -14.16 -14.82
CA SER A 168 3.04 -14.96 -15.85
C SER A 168 3.36 -14.12 -17.10
N GLY A 169 4.62 -14.16 -17.55
CA GLY A 169 5.10 -13.39 -18.71
C GLY A 169 5.22 -11.87 -18.51
N SER A 170 4.94 -11.35 -17.31
CA SER A 170 5.04 -9.91 -17.05
C SER A 170 6.48 -9.44 -16.79
N ASP A 171 6.74 -8.17 -17.09
CA ASP A 171 7.99 -7.50 -16.74
C ASP A 171 7.84 -6.68 -15.46
N LEU A 172 8.43 -7.17 -14.37
CA LEU A 172 8.49 -6.52 -13.05
C LEU A 172 9.87 -5.88 -12.77
N SER A 173 10.71 -5.65 -13.79
CA SER A 173 12.08 -5.13 -13.57
C SER A 173 12.08 -3.83 -12.76
N GLY A 174 12.80 -3.80 -11.63
CA GLY A 174 12.87 -2.66 -10.73
C GLY A 174 11.57 -2.32 -10.01
N ALA A 175 10.54 -3.19 -10.08
CA ALA A 175 9.29 -2.98 -9.37
C ALA A 175 9.47 -3.08 -7.85
N ILE A 176 8.57 -2.43 -7.12
CA ILE A 176 8.65 -2.31 -5.67
C ILE A 176 7.49 -3.09 -5.05
N LEU A 177 7.81 -4.21 -4.41
CA LEU A 177 6.90 -5.15 -3.76
C LEU A 177 7.12 -5.17 -2.23
N ILE A 178 7.71 -4.12 -1.66
CA ILE A 178 8.01 -4.04 -0.23
C ILE A 178 6.72 -4.17 0.58
N GLY A 179 6.70 -5.12 1.51
CA GLY A 179 5.53 -5.40 2.34
C GLY A 179 4.29 -5.92 1.58
N ALA A 180 4.39 -6.23 0.28
CA ALA A 180 3.28 -6.75 -0.49
C ALA A 180 2.98 -8.22 -0.11
N ASP A 181 1.72 -8.63 -0.20
CA ASP A 181 1.31 -10.02 0.01
C ASP A 181 1.28 -10.79 -1.31
N LEU A 182 2.28 -11.63 -1.56
CA LEU A 182 2.41 -12.44 -2.78
C LEU A 182 2.03 -13.91 -2.54
N THR A 183 1.32 -14.22 -1.45
CA THR A 183 0.96 -15.60 -1.11
C THR A 183 0.15 -16.23 -2.25
N GLY A 184 0.64 -17.36 -2.80
CA GLY A 184 -0.02 -18.05 -3.90
C GLY A 184 0.06 -17.33 -5.26
N ALA A 185 0.88 -16.27 -5.38
CA ALA A 185 1.12 -15.62 -6.66
C ALA A 185 1.83 -16.56 -7.65
N THR A 186 1.47 -16.47 -8.92
CA THR A 186 2.12 -17.20 -10.01
C THR A 186 3.08 -16.27 -10.74
N MET A 187 4.34 -16.67 -10.91
CA MET A 187 5.40 -15.85 -11.54
C MET A 187 6.15 -16.62 -12.64
N ARG A 188 5.42 -17.30 -13.54
CA ARG A 188 6.06 -18.09 -14.60
C ARG A 188 6.61 -17.17 -15.69
N LYS A 189 7.90 -17.29 -16.01
CA LYS A 189 8.56 -16.45 -17.04
C LYS A 189 8.43 -14.95 -16.76
N THR A 190 8.39 -14.58 -15.49
CA THR A 190 8.31 -13.19 -15.05
C THR A 190 9.72 -12.62 -14.92
N THR A 191 9.96 -11.44 -15.46
CA THR A 191 11.25 -10.74 -15.28
C THR A 191 11.26 -10.02 -13.93
N LEU A 192 12.28 -10.26 -13.12
CA LEU A 192 12.35 -9.79 -11.72
C LEU A 192 13.64 -9.01 -11.40
N ASP A 193 14.37 -8.58 -12.42
CA ASP A 193 15.67 -7.92 -12.26
C ASP A 193 15.53 -6.64 -11.42
N GLY A 194 16.27 -6.54 -10.32
CA GLY A 194 16.27 -5.36 -9.45
C GLY A 194 14.98 -5.11 -8.66
N VAL A 195 14.10 -6.10 -8.53
CA VAL A 195 12.88 -5.99 -7.72
C VAL A 195 13.22 -5.79 -6.24
N LEU A 196 12.51 -4.87 -5.59
CA LEU A 196 12.62 -4.63 -4.16
C LEU A 196 11.44 -5.28 -3.44
N MET A 197 11.67 -6.30 -2.61
CA MET A 197 10.57 -7.02 -1.94
C MET A 197 10.82 -7.31 -0.46
N CYS A 198 11.63 -6.46 0.20
CA CYS A 198 11.89 -6.56 1.64
C CYS A 198 10.57 -6.67 2.41
N GLY A 199 10.47 -7.65 3.30
CA GLY A 199 9.27 -7.88 4.09
C GLY A 199 8.04 -8.30 3.29
N ALA A 200 8.11 -8.70 2.02
CA ALA A 200 6.97 -9.27 1.32
C ALA A 200 6.48 -10.58 1.99
N ARG A 201 5.18 -10.91 1.86
CA ARG A 201 4.63 -12.22 2.25
C ARG A 201 4.77 -13.19 1.08
N LEU A 202 5.38 -14.33 1.33
CA LEU A 202 5.62 -15.39 0.36
C LEU A 202 5.28 -16.72 1.02
N ASN A 203 4.80 -17.69 0.25
CA ASN A 203 4.87 -19.09 0.66
C ASN A 203 6.29 -19.64 0.41
N ASP A 204 6.61 -20.77 1.04
CA ASP A 204 7.94 -21.37 0.97
C ASP A 204 8.35 -21.74 -0.46
N GLU A 205 7.38 -22.20 -1.26
CA GLU A 205 7.63 -22.53 -2.67
C GLU A 205 8.06 -21.30 -3.48
N LEU A 206 7.34 -20.18 -3.35
CA LEU A 206 7.66 -18.96 -4.08
C LEU A 206 8.95 -18.32 -3.59
N ARG A 207 9.17 -18.30 -2.26
CA ARG A 207 10.43 -17.83 -1.68
C ARG A 207 11.63 -18.57 -2.28
N THR A 208 11.58 -19.90 -2.25
CA THR A 208 12.68 -20.72 -2.75
C THR A 208 12.86 -20.54 -4.25
N ALA A 209 11.77 -20.39 -5.01
CA ALA A 209 11.85 -20.08 -6.43
C ALA A 209 12.53 -18.74 -6.71
N LEU A 210 12.18 -17.68 -5.97
CA LEU A 210 12.77 -16.34 -6.10
C LEU A 210 14.26 -16.34 -5.74
N GLU A 211 14.63 -16.95 -4.62
CA GLU A 211 16.02 -17.04 -4.16
C GLU A 211 16.90 -17.80 -5.16
N ARG A 212 16.38 -18.89 -5.77
CA ARG A 212 17.10 -19.60 -6.86
C ARG A 212 17.33 -18.74 -8.11
N HIS A 213 16.48 -17.75 -8.36
CA HIS A 213 16.66 -16.78 -9.45
C HIS A 213 17.48 -15.55 -9.02
N GLY A 214 18.12 -15.59 -7.85
CA GLY A 214 19.00 -14.53 -7.35
C GLY A 214 18.25 -13.30 -6.84
N VAL A 215 16.94 -13.40 -6.59
CA VAL A 215 16.14 -12.30 -6.06
C VAL A 215 16.39 -12.18 -4.56
N ASP A 216 16.78 -10.99 -4.14
CA ASP A 216 16.98 -10.65 -2.74
C ASP A 216 15.64 -10.34 -2.05
N VAL A 217 15.06 -11.38 -1.47
CA VAL A 217 13.79 -11.34 -0.74
C VAL A 217 13.87 -10.61 0.61
N ASP A 218 15.06 -10.49 1.19
CA ASP A 218 15.26 -9.91 2.52
C ASP A 218 15.81 -8.46 2.48
N GLY A 219 16.05 -7.92 1.28
CA GLY A 219 16.31 -6.49 1.07
C GLY A 219 17.73 -6.03 1.41
N THR A 220 18.74 -6.90 1.28
CA THR A 220 20.17 -6.52 1.24
C THR A 220 20.54 -5.48 0.18
N GLY A 221 19.73 -5.30 -0.86
CA GLY A 221 19.94 -4.32 -1.94
C GLY A 221 19.35 -2.93 -1.68
N LEU A 222 18.74 -2.67 -0.51
CA LEU A 222 18.25 -1.33 -0.17
C LEU A 222 19.41 -0.38 0.14
N THR A 223 19.26 0.91 -0.19
CA THR A 223 20.27 1.94 0.10
C THR A 223 20.50 2.02 1.62
N THR A 224 21.74 1.90 2.05
CA THR A 224 22.09 2.05 3.47
C THR A 224 22.29 3.52 3.81
N THR A 225 21.64 4.02 4.85
CA THR A 225 21.88 5.38 5.40
C THR A 225 22.55 5.32 6.77
N ALA A 226 22.98 4.14 7.22
CA ALA A 226 23.52 3.91 8.58
C ALA A 226 24.60 4.92 9.00
N ALA A 227 25.52 5.28 8.09
CA ALA A 227 26.59 6.24 8.37
C ALA A 227 26.09 7.66 8.69
N ARG A 228 24.89 8.03 8.22
CA ARG A 228 24.27 9.35 8.44
C ARG A 228 23.18 9.33 9.51
N MET A 229 22.83 8.16 10.03
CA MET A 229 21.71 8.05 10.97
C MET A 229 21.93 8.86 12.25
N SER A 230 23.17 8.94 12.75
CA SER A 230 23.50 9.78 13.92
C SER A 230 23.19 11.26 13.69
N GLU A 231 23.51 11.78 12.50
CA GLU A 231 23.19 13.16 12.09
C GLU A 231 21.67 13.35 12.02
N LEU A 232 20.96 12.43 11.35
CA LEU A 232 19.50 12.51 11.22
C LEU A 232 18.78 12.45 12.58
N ILE A 233 19.27 11.63 13.50
CA ILE A 233 18.73 11.53 14.87
C ILE A 233 18.97 12.83 15.63
N ALA A 234 20.15 13.46 15.49
CA ALA A 234 20.45 14.74 16.12
C ALA A 234 19.52 15.87 15.61
N GLU A 235 19.35 15.96 14.29
CA GLU A 235 18.43 16.93 13.68
C GLU A 235 16.97 16.67 14.08
N HIS A 236 16.59 15.40 14.21
CA HIS A 236 15.25 15.02 14.64
C HIS A 236 14.98 15.34 16.11
N GLN A 237 15.98 15.20 16.97
CA GLN A 237 15.89 15.64 18.37
C GLN A 237 15.60 17.14 18.44
N ILE A 238 16.33 17.97 17.67
CA ILE A 238 16.07 19.41 17.56
C ILE A 238 14.65 19.67 17.05
N TRP A 239 14.20 18.90 16.05
CA TRP A 239 12.85 18.98 15.51
C TRP A 239 11.77 18.72 16.55
N VAL A 240 11.92 17.69 17.38
CA VAL A 240 10.97 17.42 18.46
C VAL A 240 11.00 18.53 19.51
N ASP A 241 12.18 18.94 19.97
CA ASP A 241 12.33 19.95 21.03
C ASP A 241 11.80 21.32 20.62
N LYS A 242 11.93 21.68 19.34
CA LYS A 242 11.43 22.94 18.78
C LYS A 242 10.01 22.86 18.24
N LEU A 243 9.29 21.75 18.47
CA LEU A 243 7.93 21.54 17.96
C LEU A 243 7.84 21.77 16.44
N GLY A 244 8.85 21.29 15.72
CA GLY A 244 8.96 21.40 14.26
C GLY A 244 9.43 22.75 13.72
N LYS A 245 9.81 23.71 14.57
CA LYS A 245 10.29 25.04 14.15
C LYS A 245 11.78 25.11 13.83
N GLY A 246 12.51 24.00 13.91
CA GLY A 246 13.92 23.90 13.53
C GLY A 246 14.41 22.47 13.67
N GLY A 247 15.52 22.12 13.01
CA GLY A 247 15.91 20.72 12.81
C GLY A 247 15.01 20.01 11.81
N ASP A 248 15.37 18.78 11.46
CA ASP A 248 14.68 17.98 10.44
C ASP A 248 14.00 16.74 11.02
N ARG A 249 12.73 16.55 10.65
CA ARG A 249 12.01 15.30 10.96
C ARG A 249 12.64 14.15 10.19
N ILE A 250 12.94 13.03 10.86
CA ILE A 250 13.32 11.78 10.18
C ILE A 250 12.22 11.40 9.18
N GLN A 251 12.61 11.31 7.92
CA GLN A 251 11.78 10.89 6.79
C GLN A 251 12.58 9.91 5.94
N LEU A 252 12.44 8.63 6.26
CA LEU A 252 13.12 7.52 5.62
C LEU A 252 12.08 6.64 4.95
N GLN A 253 12.36 6.29 3.70
CA GLN A 253 11.58 5.34 2.94
C GLN A 253 12.51 4.43 2.17
N ARG A 254 12.27 3.12 2.21
CA ARG A 254 13.05 2.13 1.44
C ARG A 254 14.55 2.13 1.77
N ILE A 255 14.86 2.33 3.05
CA ILE A 255 16.24 2.33 3.56
C ILE A 255 16.51 1.00 4.27
N ASP A 256 17.72 0.47 4.10
CA ASP A 256 18.22 -0.64 4.92
C ASP A 256 18.82 -0.10 6.23
N LEU A 257 18.25 -0.55 7.34
CA LEU A 257 18.64 -0.26 8.71
C LEU A 257 18.58 -1.55 9.57
N ARG A 258 18.78 -2.72 8.95
CA ARG A 258 18.78 -4.00 9.67
C ARG A 258 19.84 -4.02 10.75
N GLY A 259 19.46 -4.48 11.94
CA GLY A 259 20.32 -4.52 13.12
C GLY A 259 20.74 -3.15 13.66
N TYR A 260 20.23 -2.03 13.13
CA TYR A 260 20.61 -0.71 13.61
C TYR A 260 20.11 -0.48 15.05
N ASN A 261 20.89 0.25 15.85
CA ASN A 261 20.56 0.54 17.24
C ASN A 261 19.87 1.91 17.39
N PHE A 262 18.57 1.86 17.72
CA PHE A 262 17.70 2.97 18.09
C PHE A 262 17.34 2.98 19.58
N ALA A 263 18.04 2.23 20.42
CA ALA A 263 17.72 2.10 21.83
C ALA A 263 17.70 3.48 22.52
N ASN A 264 16.64 3.73 23.28
CA ASN A 264 16.38 4.97 24.02
C ASN A 264 16.32 6.26 23.17
N GLN A 265 16.26 6.15 21.84
CA GLN A 265 16.20 7.33 20.97
C GLN A 265 14.82 7.98 20.98
N LEU A 266 14.80 9.31 20.80
CA LEU A 266 13.58 10.06 20.56
C LEU A 266 13.25 10.05 19.07
N LEU A 267 12.22 9.29 18.71
CA LEU A 267 11.75 9.08 17.34
C LEU A 267 10.27 9.44 17.21
N CYS A 268 9.78 10.34 18.07
CA CYS A 268 8.37 10.75 18.08
C CYS A 268 8.02 11.37 16.73
N GLY A 269 7.00 10.81 16.07
CA GLY A 269 6.61 11.25 14.74
C GLY A 269 7.59 10.86 13.63
N ALA A 270 8.69 10.13 13.85
CA ALA A 270 9.56 9.71 12.75
C ALA A 270 8.77 8.97 11.65
N VAL A 271 9.10 9.22 10.38
CA VAL A 271 8.52 8.48 9.23
C VAL A 271 9.60 7.54 8.71
N MET A 272 9.35 6.23 8.82
CA MET A 272 10.27 5.15 8.47
C MET A 272 9.48 4.02 7.78
N ARG A 273 8.86 4.34 6.64
CA ARG A 273 7.95 3.45 5.91
C ARG A 273 8.71 2.57 4.92
N PHE A 274 8.26 1.34 4.71
CA PHE A 274 8.88 0.44 3.72
C PHE A 274 10.38 0.21 3.97
N CYS A 275 10.86 0.37 5.20
CA CYS A 275 12.27 0.22 5.55
C CYS A 275 12.59 -1.23 5.94
N GLY A 276 13.82 -1.67 5.67
CA GLY A 276 14.37 -2.90 6.20
C GLY A 276 14.90 -2.65 7.61
N LEU A 277 14.20 -3.10 8.64
CA LEU A 277 14.51 -2.88 10.06
C LEU A 277 14.61 -4.21 10.84
N ARG A 278 14.87 -5.31 10.13
CA ARG A 278 15.01 -6.64 10.74
C ARG A 278 16.10 -6.63 11.80
N GLY A 279 15.77 -7.11 13.01
CA GLY A 279 16.69 -7.17 14.14
C GLY A 279 17.13 -5.82 14.69
N ALA A 280 16.54 -4.71 14.25
CA ALA A 280 16.86 -3.39 14.80
C ALA A 280 16.45 -3.30 16.28
N ASP A 281 17.25 -2.59 17.07
CA ASP A 281 17.02 -2.41 18.50
C ASP A 281 16.31 -1.08 18.75
N PHE A 282 15.03 -1.14 19.08
CA PHE A 282 14.19 0.00 19.52
C PHE A 282 13.92 -0.06 21.04
N SER A 283 14.70 -0.78 21.82
CA SER A 283 14.45 -0.94 23.26
C SER A 283 14.44 0.42 23.97
N GLY A 284 13.36 0.69 24.72
CA GLY A 284 13.14 1.98 25.39
C GLY A 284 12.96 3.20 24.46
N ALA A 285 12.93 3.02 23.13
CA ALA A 285 12.77 4.12 22.19
C ALA A 285 11.39 4.79 22.33
N LYS A 286 11.33 6.10 22.05
CA LYS A 286 10.09 6.87 22.04
C LYS A 286 9.61 7.04 20.60
N LEU A 287 8.62 6.26 20.19
CA LEU A 287 8.08 6.18 18.83
C LEU A 287 6.63 6.68 18.77
N MET A 288 6.23 7.53 19.71
CA MET A 288 4.87 8.06 19.75
C MET A 288 4.55 8.74 18.42
N MET A 289 3.41 8.40 17.82
CA MET A 289 2.97 8.95 16.52
C MET A 289 3.92 8.68 15.32
N ALA A 290 4.90 7.79 15.45
CA ALA A 290 5.78 7.41 14.34
C ALA A 290 5.03 6.58 13.27
N ASP A 291 5.52 6.59 12.04
CA ASP A 291 4.99 5.78 10.93
C ASP A 291 6.03 4.75 10.49
N LEU A 292 5.80 3.49 10.86
CA LEU A 292 6.59 2.31 10.53
C LEU A 292 5.83 1.38 9.57
N SER A 293 4.81 1.89 8.87
CA SER A 293 3.96 1.06 8.03
C SER A 293 4.73 0.34 6.93
N TYR A 294 4.35 -0.93 6.71
CA TYR A 294 4.92 -1.83 5.72
C TYR A 294 6.43 -2.08 5.82
N SER A 295 7.06 -1.71 6.94
CA SER A 295 8.47 -2.00 7.19
C SER A 295 8.68 -3.45 7.63
N ASP A 296 9.86 -3.99 7.32
CA ASP A 296 10.28 -5.29 7.80
C ASP A 296 10.92 -5.17 9.18
N LEU A 297 10.20 -5.58 10.21
CA LEU A 297 10.55 -5.47 11.63
C LEU A 297 10.73 -6.86 12.27
N ARG A 298 11.01 -7.89 11.45
CA ARG A 298 11.27 -9.25 11.95
C ARG A 298 12.36 -9.21 13.01
N ASP A 299 12.18 -9.94 14.09
CA ASP A 299 13.16 -10.06 15.18
C ASP A 299 13.59 -8.73 15.83
N ALA A 300 12.92 -7.60 15.53
CA ALA A 300 13.25 -6.30 16.10
C ALA A 300 12.91 -6.26 17.60
N ASP A 301 13.65 -5.46 18.36
CA ASP A 301 13.48 -5.34 19.81
C ASP A 301 12.78 -4.02 20.18
N PHE A 302 11.50 -4.09 20.57
CA PHE A 302 10.71 -2.97 21.08
C PHE A 302 10.50 -3.04 22.59
N THR A 303 11.37 -3.76 23.32
CA THR A 303 11.21 -3.93 24.77
C THR A 303 11.09 -2.57 25.46
N SER A 304 10.00 -2.36 26.22
CA SER A 304 9.71 -1.11 26.93
C SER A 304 9.63 0.17 26.06
N ALA A 305 9.54 0.04 24.74
CA ALA A 305 9.38 1.17 23.83
C ALA A 305 7.99 1.82 23.98
N ASP A 306 7.89 3.11 23.66
CA ASP A 306 6.61 3.82 23.58
C ASP A 306 6.14 3.92 22.13
N LEU A 307 5.20 3.07 21.74
CA LEU A 307 4.60 3.00 20.41
C LEU A 307 3.21 3.65 20.38
N SER A 308 2.87 4.50 21.35
CA SER A 308 1.54 5.10 21.46
C SER A 308 1.18 5.92 20.21
N GLY A 309 0.07 5.57 19.56
CA GLY A 309 -0.37 6.23 18.33
C GLY A 309 0.47 5.91 17.09
N CYS A 310 1.40 4.95 17.18
CA CYS A 310 2.25 4.57 16.06
C CYS A 310 1.44 3.84 14.96
N ASN A 311 1.80 4.11 13.70
CA ASN A 311 1.27 3.39 12.55
C ASN A 311 2.20 2.24 12.16
N LEU A 312 1.75 1.01 12.40
CA LEU A 312 2.41 -0.25 12.02
C LEU A 312 1.56 -1.03 11.02
N GLU A 313 0.69 -0.35 10.26
CA GLU A 313 -0.14 -1.01 9.24
C GLU A 313 0.73 -1.83 8.27
N GLY A 314 0.38 -3.10 8.08
CA GLY A 314 1.05 -4.01 7.14
C GLY A 314 2.50 -4.36 7.48
N ALA A 315 3.05 -3.86 8.60
CA ALA A 315 4.42 -4.15 9.00
C ALA A 315 4.62 -5.63 9.35
N ASN A 316 5.83 -6.13 9.14
CA ASN A 316 6.19 -7.51 9.46
C ASN A 316 6.97 -7.57 10.77
N LEU A 317 6.31 -7.89 11.88
CA LEU A 317 6.89 -8.01 13.22
C LEU A 317 7.02 -9.48 13.67
N ALA A 318 7.16 -10.43 12.74
CA ALA A 318 7.32 -11.83 13.12
C ALA A 318 8.58 -12.00 14.02
N GLY A 319 8.41 -12.66 15.16
CA GLY A 319 9.47 -12.85 16.15
C GLY A 319 9.89 -11.60 16.93
N ALA A 320 9.30 -10.42 16.67
CA ALA A 320 9.67 -9.19 17.34
C ALA A 320 9.39 -9.25 18.86
N LYS A 321 10.23 -8.58 19.66
CA LYS A 321 10.04 -8.45 21.10
C LYS A 321 9.28 -7.17 21.40
N LEU A 322 8.08 -7.28 21.94
CA LEU A 322 7.21 -6.15 22.31
C LEU A 322 6.90 -6.16 23.82
N TRP A 323 7.72 -6.87 24.60
CA TRP A 323 7.55 -7.00 26.05
C TRP A 323 7.55 -5.62 26.72
N ARG A 324 6.51 -5.32 27.51
CA ARG A 324 6.30 -4.03 28.20
C ARG A 324 6.20 -2.81 27.28
N ALA A 325 6.05 -2.99 25.97
CA ALA A 325 5.83 -1.88 25.06
C ALA A 325 4.48 -1.18 25.34
N LYS A 326 4.43 0.14 25.12
CA LYS A 326 3.22 0.95 25.33
C LYS A 326 2.52 1.20 23.99
N PHE A 327 1.20 1.05 23.97
CA PHE A 327 0.40 1.20 22.75
C PHE A 327 -0.81 2.13 22.94
N ARG A 328 -0.69 3.14 23.80
CA ARG A 328 -1.83 3.97 24.22
C ARG A 328 -2.37 4.78 23.04
N LYS A 329 -3.64 5.15 23.13
CA LYS A 329 -4.20 6.18 22.25
C LYS A 329 -3.58 7.53 22.62
N VAL A 330 -3.25 8.33 21.62
CA VAL A 330 -2.77 9.70 21.81
C VAL A 330 -3.94 10.65 21.63
N ASP A 331 -4.17 11.52 22.60
CA ASP A 331 -5.20 12.55 22.50
C ASP A 331 -4.67 13.74 21.68
N LEU A 332 -5.25 13.95 20.50
CA LEU A 332 -4.83 15.00 19.59
C LEU A 332 -5.48 16.35 19.88
N SER A 333 -6.60 16.37 20.60
CA SER A 333 -7.34 17.59 20.96
C SER A 333 -7.10 18.02 22.41
N GLY A 334 -6.63 17.11 23.26
CA GLY A 334 -6.36 17.35 24.68
C GLY A 334 -7.60 17.31 25.57
N ASP A 335 -8.79 17.11 24.98
CA ASP A 335 -10.09 17.02 25.63
C ASP A 335 -10.71 15.60 25.55
N GLY A 336 -9.95 14.63 25.02
CA GLY A 336 -10.39 13.26 24.81
C GLY A 336 -11.31 13.05 23.61
N SER A 337 -11.70 14.09 22.87
CA SER A 337 -12.62 13.97 21.73
C SER A 337 -11.96 13.36 20.49
N ARG A 338 -10.63 13.53 20.34
CA ARG A 338 -9.87 13.05 19.18
C ARG A 338 -8.71 12.14 19.58
N LEU A 339 -9.04 10.90 19.89
CA LEU A 339 -8.07 9.86 20.22
C LEU A 339 -7.52 9.17 18.96
N TRP A 340 -6.20 9.16 18.81
CA TRP A 340 -5.47 8.47 17.76
C TRP A 340 -4.90 7.14 18.27
N PRO A 341 -5.37 5.98 17.79
CA PRO A 341 -4.91 4.69 18.28
C PRO A 341 -3.58 4.27 17.67
N THR A 342 -2.88 3.37 18.37
CA THR A 342 -1.82 2.56 17.74
C THR A 342 -2.47 1.56 16.78
N SER A 343 -1.91 1.40 15.58
CA SER A 343 -2.48 0.53 14.55
C SER A 343 -1.49 -0.53 14.09
N PHE A 344 -1.88 -1.79 14.24
CA PHE A 344 -1.23 -2.96 13.64
C PHE A 344 -2.09 -3.56 12.52
N ALA A 345 -3.01 -2.77 11.93
CA ALA A 345 -3.91 -3.29 10.91
C ALA A 345 -3.15 -4.06 9.82
N LYS A 346 -3.55 -5.29 9.50
CA LYS A 346 -2.90 -6.18 8.52
C LYS A 346 -1.43 -6.53 8.80
N ALA A 347 -0.89 -6.18 9.96
CA ALA A 347 0.48 -6.52 10.34
C ALA A 347 0.63 -8.03 10.57
N ARG A 348 1.88 -8.49 10.59
CA ARG A 348 2.23 -9.86 11.00
C ARG A 348 2.94 -9.82 12.34
N LEU A 349 2.40 -10.50 13.34
CA LEU A 349 3.01 -10.66 14.67
C LEU A 349 3.30 -12.13 14.97
N ASN A 350 3.47 -12.97 13.96
CA ASN A 350 3.69 -14.40 14.15
C ASN A 350 4.88 -14.64 15.11
N GLY A 351 4.66 -15.33 16.23
CA GLY A 351 5.72 -15.60 17.21
C GLY A 351 6.19 -14.39 18.03
N ALA A 352 5.60 -13.21 17.86
CA ALA A 352 6.02 -12.00 18.58
C ALA A 352 5.75 -12.10 20.09
N ASP A 353 6.60 -11.47 20.89
CA ASP A 353 6.49 -11.48 22.36
C ASP A 353 5.78 -10.24 22.89
N LEU A 354 4.51 -10.38 23.25
CA LEU A 354 3.62 -9.33 23.74
C LEU A 354 3.34 -9.45 25.26
N ARG A 355 4.12 -10.25 26.00
CA ARG A 355 3.93 -10.36 27.46
C ARG A 355 4.05 -8.99 28.13
N ASP A 356 3.32 -8.80 29.22
CA ASP A 356 3.27 -7.54 30.00
C ASP A 356 2.94 -6.27 29.20
N ALA A 357 2.46 -6.39 27.97
CA ALA A 357 1.93 -5.29 27.19
C ALA A 357 0.40 -5.28 27.26
N SER A 358 -0.18 -4.08 27.12
CA SER A 358 -1.63 -3.88 26.99
C SER A 358 -1.95 -3.36 25.59
N LEU A 359 -2.78 -4.10 24.88
CA LEU A 359 -3.29 -3.75 23.54
C LEU A 359 -4.71 -3.16 23.61
N ALA A 360 -5.15 -2.69 24.79
CA ALA A 360 -6.45 -2.06 24.93
C ALA A 360 -6.57 -0.83 24.01
N GLY A 361 -7.57 -0.84 23.13
CA GLY A 361 -7.81 0.23 22.17
C GLY A 361 -6.88 0.26 20.96
N VAL A 362 -6.02 -0.76 20.79
CA VAL A 362 -5.16 -0.95 19.63
C VAL A 362 -5.97 -1.54 18.47
N VAL A 363 -5.66 -1.10 17.24
CA VAL A 363 -6.27 -1.63 16.03
C VAL A 363 -5.48 -2.85 15.55
N LEU A 364 -6.07 -4.04 15.65
CA LEU A 364 -5.49 -5.32 15.19
C LEU A 364 -6.28 -5.91 14.01
N ARG A 365 -7.06 -5.11 13.29
CA ARG A 365 -7.88 -5.59 12.18
C ARG A 365 -7.06 -6.30 11.11
N GLY A 366 -7.37 -7.55 10.80
CA GLY A 366 -6.68 -8.34 9.77
C GLY A 366 -5.25 -8.76 10.14
N THR A 367 -4.85 -8.60 11.40
CA THR A 367 -3.51 -8.92 11.89
C THR A 367 -3.32 -10.42 12.00
N ASP A 368 -2.12 -10.91 11.68
CA ASP A 368 -1.74 -12.29 11.96
C ASP A 368 -1.13 -12.40 13.36
N LEU A 369 -1.85 -13.05 14.28
CA LEU A 369 -1.48 -13.23 15.69
C LEU A 369 -1.05 -14.68 15.98
N THR A 370 -0.75 -15.48 14.95
CA THR A 370 -0.40 -16.90 15.14
C THR A 370 0.82 -17.05 16.04
N ALA A 371 0.73 -17.90 17.06
CA ALA A 371 1.83 -18.21 17.99
C ALA A 371 2.42 -17.00 18.75
N ILE A 372 1.69 -15.89 18.91
CA ILE A 372 2.14 -14.81 19.79
C ILE A 372 2.33 -15.31 21.22
N LYS A 373 3.34 -14.77 21.92
CA LYS A 373 3.51 -14.97 23.36
C LYS A 373 2.77 -13.84 24.05
N THR A 374 1.75 -14.15 24.83
CA THR A 374 0.87 -13.14 25.43
C THR A 374 0.38 -13.58 26.81
N SER A 375 -0.21 -12.66 27.58
CA SER A 375 -0.95 -12.99 28.80
C SER A 375 -2.45 -12.74 28.59
N PHE A 376 -3.31 -13.35 29.42
CA PHE A 376 -4.76 -13.27 29.26
C PHE A 376 -5.32 -11.83 29.16
N ALA A 377 -4.69 -10.85 29.81
CA ALA A 377 -5.16 -9.47 29.84
C ALA A 377 -4.74 -8.64 28.62
N THR A 378 -3.76 -9.11 27.84
CA THR A 378 -3.07 -8.29 26.83
C THR A 378 -4.00 -7.80 25.72
N LEU A 379 -4.94 -8.62 25.23
CA LEU A 379 -5.77 -8.31 24.06
C LEU A 379 -7.14 -7.70 24.40
N LYS A 380 -7.47 -7.53 25.68
CA LYS A 380 -8.79 -7.04 26.10
C LYS A 380 -9.03 -5.63 25.58
N GLY A 381 -10.10 -5.43 24.81
CA GLY A 381 -10.51 -4.13 24.27
C GLY A 381 -9.76 -3.70 23.00
N ALA A 382 -9.00 -4.59 22.36
CA ALA A 382 -8.43 -4.37 21.03
C ALA A 382 -9.47 -4.63 19.92
N ASP A 383 -9.34 -3.97 18.77
CA ASP A 383 -10.12 -4.30 17.57
C ASP A 383 -9.49 -5.49 16.85
N LEU A 384 -10.05 -6.68 17.07
CA LEU A 384 -9.58 -7.95 16.50
C LEU A 384 -10.31 -8.35 15.20
N SER A 385 -11.04 -7.43 14.57
CA SER A 385 -11.85 -7.73 13.39
C SER A 385 -11.02 -8.42 12.29
N ALA A 386 -11.40 -9.62 11.88
CA ALA A 386 -10.68 -10.41 10.87
C ALA A 386 -9.21 -10.76 11.21
N ALA A 387 -8.78 -10.64 12.47
CA ALA A 387 -7.47 -11.14 12.90
C ALA A 387 -7.40 -12.68 12.76
N ARG A 388 -6.20 -13.19 12.43
CA ARG A 388 -5.93 -14.63 12.28
C ARG A 388 -5.10 -15.15 13.46
N GLY A 389 -5.17 -16.45 13.71
CA GLY A 389 -4.31 -17.11 14.71
C GLY A 389 -4.70 -16.81 16.17
N TRP A 390 -5.86 -16.18 16.38
CA TRP A 390 -6.44 -15.94 17.70
C TRP A 390 -7.78 -16.65 17.81
N GLN A 391 -7.91 -17.55 18.78
CA GLN A 391 -9.21 -18.08 19.20
C GLN A 391 -9.56 -17.41 20.54
N PRO A 392 -10.73 -16.77 20.67
CA PRO A 392 -11.20 -16.38 22.00
C PRO A 392 -11.39 -17.68 22.78
N PHE A 393 -10.56 -17.93 23.79
CA PHE A 393 -10.81 -19.02 24.73
C PHE A 393 -12.13 -18.71 25.44
N GLU A 394 -13.12 -19.59 25.27
CA GLU A 394 -14.28 -19.63 26.16
C GLU A 394 -13.76 -19.80 27.59
N ALA A 395 -14.20 -18.94 28.51
CA ALA A 395 -13.85 -19.09 29.91
C ALA A 395 -14.30 -20.47 30.39
N PRO A 396 -13.47 -21.23 31.13
CA PRO A 396 -13.96 -22.45 31.76
C PRO A 396 -15.13 -22.08 32.68
N ALA A 397 -16.22 -22.84 32.54
CA ALA A 397 -17.50 -22.64 33.22
C ALA A 397 -17.39 -22.62 34.75
#